data_AF-A0A973XQG8-F1
#
_entry.id   AF-A0A973XQG8-F1
#
_cell.length_a   1.000
_cell.length_b   1.000
_cell.length_c   1.000
_cell.angle_alpha   90.00
_cell.angle_beta   90.00
_cell.angle_gamma   90.00
#
_symmetry.space_group_name_H-M   'P 1'
#
loop_
_entity.id
_entity.type
_entity.pdbx_description
1 polymer ?
#
loop_
_entity_poly.entity_id
_entity_poly.type
_entity_poly.pdbx_seq_one_letter_code
_entity_poly.pdbx_strand_id
1 'polypeptide(L)'
;MQPRKLFRIEQLRPVEDVATGVAGAESDGVPPASANDADAALRHLEVITEIRGVRALIEGRAQDSERALEKFQSQFNEFHKLKAELDVIGNAITETKRELATIHVTGFNGQDMSRVANELDAVVDDTERATDAILGAVEDIDARANTLAATVTAESDQATAREIQDCVVRIFESCNFQDLTGQRISKVVAALKFIEDHIHRMEEIWGGIEAFGEFAPAVAAPEKPEEDKLLNGPKLEGDIGHASQDDIDALFG
;
A
#
# COMPACT_ATOMS: atom_id res chain seq x y z
N MET A 1 -39.23 6.07 27.05
CA MET A 1 -40.44 5.42 27.61
C MET A 1 -40.55 4.04 26.94
N GLN A 2 -40.03 3.00 27.58
CA GLN A 2 -39.99 1.62 27.06
C GLN A 2 -41.18 0.82 27.64
N PRO A 3 -41.79 -0.11 26.89
CA PRO A 3 -42.92 -0.90 27.36
C PRO A 3 -42.49 -2.01 28.34
N ARG A 4 -43.25 -2.19 29.43
CA ARG A 4 -43.03 -3.26 30.42
C ARG A 4 -43.29 -4.64 29.81
N LYS A 5 -42.39 -5.60 30.06
CA LYS A 5 -42.58 -7.02 29.70
C LYS A 5 -43.52 -7.69 30.71
N LEU A 6 -44.60 -8.28 30.22
CA LEU A 6 -45.57 -9.08 30.97
C LEU A 6 -45.04 -10.52 31.17
N PHE A 7 -45.15 -11.05 32.39
CA PHE A 7 -44.74 -12.41 32.74
C PHE A 7 -45.93 -13.39 32.64
N ARG A 8 -45.63 -14.65 32.30
CA ARG A 8 -46.57 -15.74 31.94
C ARG A 8 -47.62 -16.11 33.01
N ILE A 9 -47.44 -15.66 34.24
CA ILE A 9 -48.33 -15.92 35.38
C ILE A 9 -49.58 -15.02 35.40
N GLU A 10 -49.65 -13.98 34.57
CA GLU A 10 -50.79 -13.05 34.51
C GLU A 10 -51.85 -13.43 33.45
N GLN A 11 -51.70 -14.57 32.74
CA GLN A 11 -52.64 -15.01 31.67
C GLN A 11 -53.67 -16.06 32.11
N LEU A 12 -53.70 -16.48 33.38
CA LEU A 12 -54.73 -17.38 33.89
C LEU A 12 -55.93 -16.57 34.36
N ARG A 13 -56.96 -16.47 33.49
CA ARG A 13 -58.28 -15.98 33.87
C ARG A 13 -58.88 -16.92 34.94
N PRO A 14 -59.45 -16.40 36.04
CA PRO A 14 -60.29 -17.20 36.91
C PRO A 14 -61.55 -17.61 36.13
N VAL A 15 -61.95 -18.86 36.26
CA VAL A 15 -63.25 -19.33 35.74
C VAL A 15 -64.32 -18.72 36.64
N GLU A 16 -65.01 -17.69 36.13
CA GLU A 16 -66.18 -17.09 36.76
C GLU A 16 -67.41 -18.00 36.66
N ASP A 17 -68.21 -17.96 37.72
CA ASP A 17 -69.51 -18.59 37.90
C ASP A 17 -70.42 -18.46 36.68
N VAL A 18 -70.99 -19.59 36.25
CA VAL A 18 -72.22 -19.63 35.46
C VAL A 18 -73.23 -20.51 36.21
N ALA A 19 -73.97 -19.87 37.09
CA ALA A 19 -75.22 -20.38 37.64
C ALA A 19 -76.38 -19.54 37.11
N THR A 20 -77.29 -20.17 36.35
CA THR A 20 -78.77 -19.97 36.24
C THR A 20 -79.24 -20.45 34.85
N GLY A 21 -79.79 -21.66 34.74
CA GLY A 21 -81.24 -21.97 34.70
C GLY A 21 -81.61 -22.43 33.28
N VAL A 22 -82.35 -23.50 32.99
CA VAL A 22 -83.62 -23.99 33.56
C VAL A 22 -83.85 -25.45 33.14
N ALA A 23 -84.31 -26.24 34.10
CA ALA A 23 -85.23 -27.40 34.10
C ALA A 23 -85.21 -28.48 32.99
N GLY A 24 -85.07 -29.72 33.46
CA GLY A 24 -85.96 -30.81 33.09
C GLY A 24 -85.34 -31.96 32.28
N ALA A 25 -84.87 -33.00 32.97
CA ALA A 25 -85.18 -34.40 32.68
C ALA A 25 -84.31 -35.35 33.51
N GLU A 26 -85.00 -36.14 34.33
CA GLU A 26 -84.76 -37.57 34.57
C GLU A 26 -83.46 -38.00 35.27
N SER A 27 -83.71 -38.61 36.43
CA SER A 27 -82.81 -39.45 37.20
C SER A 27 -82.23 -40.58 36.34
N ASP A 28 -80.92 -40.59 36.17
CA ASP A 28 -80.21 -41.85 36.00
C ASP A 28 -78.91 -41.80 36.82
N GLY A 29 -78.83 -42.71 37.79
CA GLY A 29 -77.71 -42.84 38.68
C GLY A 29 -76.50 -43.34 37.91
N VAL A 30 -75.58 -42.44 37.60
CA VAL A 30 -74.23 -42.82 37.17
C VAL A 30 -73.59 -43.58 38.36
N PRO A 31 -73.28 -44.88 38.22
CA PRO A 31 -72.60 -45.60 39.29
C PRO A 31 -71.19 -45.00 39.47
N PRO A 32 -70.66 -44.95 40.70
CA PRO A 32 -69.31 -44.45 40.92
C PRO A 32 -68.34 -45.29 40.08
N ALA A 33 -67.49 -44.62 39.29
CA ALA A 33 -66.43 -45.26 38.52
C ALA A 33 -65.70 -46.27 39.42
N SER A 34 -65.55 -47.51 38.96
CA SER A 34 -64.91 -48.53 39.78
C SER A 34 -63.48 -48.07 40.09
N ALA A 35 -62.95 -48.42 41.28
CA ALA A 35 -61.60 -48.04 41.67
C ALA A 35 -60.53 -48.45 40.62
N ASN A 36 -60.82 -49.47 39.81
CA ASN A 36 -59.98 -49.90 38.68
C ASN A 36 -59.97 -48.91 37.51
N ASP A 37 -61.08 -48.23 37.21
CA ASP A 37 -61.16 -47.28 36.09
C ASP A 37 -60.49 -45.94 36.45
N ALA A 38 -60.60 -45.52 37.71
CA ALA A 38 -59.87 -44.37 38.24
C ALA A 38 -58.36 -44.62 38.29
N ASP A 39 -57.93 -45.82 38.71
CA ASP A 39 -56.52 -46.23 38.70
C ASP A 39 -55.97 -46.35 37.26
N ALA A 40 -56.76 -46.88 36.32
CA ALA A 40 -56.39 -46.91 34.91
C ALA A 40 -56.26 -45.49 34.32
N ALA A 41 -57.15 -44.56 34.67
CA ALA A 41 -57.06 -43.16 34.24
C ALA A 41 -55.82 -42.44 34.80
N LEU A 42 -55.46 -42.71 36.06
CA LEU A 42 -54.24 -42.19 36.69
C LEU A 42 -52.98 -42.72 36.01
N ARG A 43 -52.91 -44.03 35.74
CA ARG A 43 -51.78 -44.65 35.00
C ARG A 43 -51.68 -44.11 33.57
N HIS A 44 -52.81 -43.88 32.89
CA HIS A 44 -52.81 -43.26 31.57
C HIS A 44 -52.32 -41.81 31.60
N LEU A 45 -52.69 -41.03 32.61
CA LEU A 45 -52.21 -39.67 32.79
C LEU A 45 -50.71 -39.62 33.06
N GLU A 46 -50.20 -40.54 33.87
CA GLU A 46 -48.77 -40.72 34.14
C GLU A 46 -48.00 -41.03 32.85
N VAL A 47 -48.47 -42.02 32.05
CA VAL A 47 -47.85 -42.36 30.75
C VAL A 47 -47.88 -41.18 29.77
N ILE A 48 -48.98 -40.43 29.68
CA ILE A 48 -49.08 -39.25 28.81
C ILE A 48 -48.11 -38.15 29.27
N THR A 49 -47.93 -37.99 30.58
CA THR A 49 -47.01 -37.01 31.17
C THR A 49 -45.56 -37.37 30.83
N GLU A 50 -45.19 -38.64 31.00
CA GLU A 50 -43.87 -39.14 30.61
C GLU A 50 -43.61 -39.02 29.11
N ILE A 51 -44.59 -39.34 28.25
CA ILE A 51 -44.48 -39.17 26.79
C ILE A 51 -44.27 -37.69 26.42
N ARG A 52 -44.97 -36.76 27.09
CA ARG A 52 -44.75 -35.32 26.89
C ARG A 52 -43.35 -34.89 27.35
N GLY A 53 -42.85 -35.44 28.45
CA GLY A 53 -41.49 -35.22 28.94
C GLY A 53 -40.44 -35.69 27.93
N VAL A 54 -40.58 -36.92 27.41
CA VAL A 54 -39.70 -37.46 26.36
C VAL A 54 -39.77 -36.61 25.09
N ARG A 55 -40.97 -36.19 24.67
CA ARG A 55 -41.14 -35.30 23.52
C ARG A 55 -40.40 -33.96 23.70
N ALA A 56 -40.50 -33.35 24.89
CA ALA A 56 -39.81 -32.10 25.19
C ALA A 56 -38.28 -32.25 25.16
N LEU A 57 -37.74 -33.38 25.64
CA LEU A 57 -36.31 -33.69 25.54
C LEU A 57 -35.84 -33.88 24.10
N ILE A 58 -36.64 -34.57 23.28
CA ILE A 58 -36.35 -34.76 21.84
C ILE A 58 -36.37 -33.42 21.11
N GLU A 59 -37.39 -32.59 21.36
CA GLU A 59 -37.51 -31.25 20.77
C GLU A 59 -36.36 -30.33 21.22
N GLY A 60 -35.97 -30.37 22.49
CA GLY A 60 -34.82 -29.62 23.01
C GLY A 60 -33.50 -30.04 22.37
N ARG A 61 -33.27 -31.35 22.23
CA ARG A 61 -32.07 -31.87 21.56
C ARG A 61 -32.04 -31.56 20.07
N ALA A 62 -33.18 -31.54 19.40
CA ALA A 62 -33.30 -31.12 18.01
C ALA A 62 -32.96 -29.63 17.85
N GLN A 63 -33.47 -28.77 18.73
CA GLN A 63 -33.15 -27.33 18.75
C GLN A 63 -31.67 -27.05 19.03
N ASP A 64 -31.06 -27.78 19.96
CA ASP A 64 -29.63 -27.64 20.25
C ASP A 64 -28.76 -28.10 19.07
N SER A 65 -29.18 -29.16 18.37
CA SER A 65 -28.53 -29.62 17.14
C SER A 65 -28.64 -28.58 16.02
N GLU A 66 -29.81 -27.94 15.86
CA GLU A 66 -30.04 -26.89 14.87
C GLU A 66 -29.15 -25.68 15.13
N ARG A 67 -29.11 -25.19 16.38
CA ARG A 67 -28.20 -24.10 16.79
C ARG A 67 -26.73 -24.42 16.60
N ALA A 68 -26.33 -25.68 16.82
CA ALA A 68 -24.96 -26.11 16.58
C ALA A 68 -24.61 -26.09 15.09
N LEU A 69 -25.54 -26.53 14.23
CA LEU A 69 -25.38 -26.49 12.77
C LEU A 69 -25.33 -25.04 12.26
N GLU A 70 -26.19 -24.15 12.75
CA GLU A 70 -26.16 -22.72 12.40
C GLU A 70 -24.82 -22.07 12.76
N LYS A 71 -24.28 -22.36 13.94
CA LYS A 71 -22.95 -21.88 14.35
C LYS A 71 -21.84 -22.42 13.44
N PHE A 72 -21.88 -23.71 13.12
CA PHE A 72 -20.89 -24.32 12.23
C PHE A 72 -20.97 -23.72 10.81
N GLN A 73 -22.17 -23.51 10.28
CA GLN A 73 -22.38 -22.84 8.99
C GLN A 73 -21.85 -21.40 9.02
N SER A 74 -22.10 -20.65 10.10
CA SER A 74 -21.57 -19.30 10.26
C SER A 74 -20.04 -19.30 10.26
N GLN A 75 -19.40 -20.18 11.03
CA GLN A 75 -17.94 -20.29 11.08
C GLN A 75 -17.35 -20.69 9.74
N PHE A 76 -18.01 -21.61 9.03
CA PHE A 76 -17.58 -22.04 7.70
C PHE A 76 -17.65 -20.88 6.70
N ASN A 77 -18.70 -20.07 6.75
CA ASN A 77 -18.83 -18.88 5.92
C ASN A 77 -17.75 -17.83 6.24
N GLU A 78 -17.44 -17.61 7.52
CA GLU A 78 -16.33 -16.72 7.93
C GLU A 78 -14.98 -17.22 7.43
N PHE A 79 -14.71 -18.52 7.55
CA PHE A 79 -13.49 -19.13 7.02
C PHE A 79 -13.38 -18.97 5.50
N HIS A 80 -14.48 -19.20 4.78
CA HIS A 80 -14.52 -19.00 3.33
C HIS A 80 -14.26 -17.55 2.93
N LYS A 81 -14.81 -16.59 3.69
CA LYS A 81 -14.55 -15.17 3.47
C LYS A 81 -13.08 -14.84 3.69
N LEU A 82 -12.49 -15.30 4.79
CA LEU A 82 -11.07 -15.08 5.08
C LEU A 82 -10.17 -15.71 4.01
N LYS A 83 -10.51 -16.93 3.55
CA LYS A 83 -9.79 -17.58 2.45
C LYS A 83 -9.86 -16.75 1.18
N ALA A 84 -11.04 -16.24 0.81
CA ALA A 84 -11.19 -15.40 -0.37
C ALA A 84 -10.36 -14.10 -0.26
N GLU A 85 -10.33 -13.47 0.92
CA GLU A 85 -9.48 -12.30 1.18
C GLU A 85 -7.98 -12.65 1.07
N LEU A 86 -7.56 -13.82 1.57
CA LEU A 86 -6.19 -14.29 1.45
C LEU A 86 -5.80 -14.58 -0.01
N ASP A 87 -6.71 -15.18 -0.79
CA ASP A 87 -6.50 -15.44 -2.22
C ASP A 87 -6.32 -14.12 -3.00
N VAL A 88 -7.09 -13.07 -2.65
CA VAL A 88 -6.93 -11.73 -3.23
C VAL A 88 -5.55 -11.15 -2.91
N ILE A 89 -5.10 -11.24 -1.65
CA ILE A 89 -3.77 -10.76 -1.24
C ILE A 89 -2.66 -11.55 -1.95
N GLY A 90 -2.79 -12.87 -2.03
CA GLY A 90 -1.83 -13.74 -2.72
C GLY A 90 -1.69 -13.40 -4.20
N ASN A 91 -2.80 -13.16 -4.89
CA ASN A 91 -2.81 -12.75 -6.28
C ASN A 91 -2.15 -11.36 -6.46
N ALA A 92 -2.45 -10.41 -5.58
CA ALA A 92 -1.83 -9.08 -5.62
C ALA A 92 -0.30 -9.16 -5.43
N ILE A 93 0.17 -9.96 -4.46
CA ILE A 93 1.61 -10.17 -4.24
C ILE A 93 2.26 -10.80 -5.47
N THR A 94 1.60 -11.76 -6.11
CA THR A 94 2.13 -12.44 -7.30
C THR A 94 2.25 -11.47 -8.48
N GLU A 95 1.26 -10.59 -8.67
CA GLU A 95 1.32 -9.55 -9.69
C GLU A 95 2.46 -8.56 -9.41
N THR A 96 2.58 -8.07 -8.18
CA THR A 96 3.69 -7.17 -7.78
C THR A 96 5.05 -7.83 -7.97
N LYS A 97 5.21 -9.12 -7.66
CA LYS A 97 6.43 -9.87 -7.94
C LYS A 97 6.78 -9.88 -9.42
N ARG A 98 5.77 -10.04 -10.29
CA ARG A 98 5.94 -10.03 -11.74
C ARG A 98 6.31 -8.64 -12.28
N GLU A 99 5.67 -7.60 -11.77
CA GLU A 99 6.02 -6.22 -12.10
C GLU A 99 7.47 -5.92 -11.69
N LEU A 100 7.87 -6.31 -10.47
CA LEU A 100 9.23 -6.10 -9.98
C LEU A 100 10.28 -6.90 -10.79
N ALA A 101 9.98 -8.16 -11.12
CA ALA A 101 10.83 -8.97 -11.99
C ALA A 101 10.97 -8.34 -13.39
N THR A 102 9.90 -7.75 -13.92
CA THR A 102 9.93 -7.03 -15.20
C THR A 102 10.85 -5.82 -15.12
N ILE A 103 10.69 -4.97 -14.10
CA ILE A 103 11.55 -3.81 -13.85
C ILE A 103 13.03 -4.24 -13.78
N HIS A 104 13.32 -5.29 -13.02
CA HIS A 104 14.67 -5.83 -12.86
C HIS A 104 15.29 -6.29 -14.19
N VAL A 105 14.51 -6.95 -15.07
CA VAL A 105 14.99 -7.47 -16.37
C VAL A 105 15.09 -6.39 -17.46
N THR A 106 14.21 -5.38 -17.44
CA THR A 106 14.15 -4.35 -18.50
C THR A 106 15.19 -3.24 -18.42
N GLY A 107 16.18 -3.34 -17.52
CA GLY A 107 17.26 -2.35 -17.38
C GLY A 107 17.14 -1.44 -16.15
N PHE A 108 16.35 -1.85 -15.15
CA PHE A 108 16.40 -1.31 -13.78
C PHE A 108 17.02 -2.35 -12.83
N ASN A 109 17.98 -3.11 -13.31
CA ASN A 109 18.94 -3.79 -12.46
C ASN A 109 19.67 -2.74 -11.60
N GLY A 110 19.92 -3.03 -10.32
CA GLY A 110 20.53 -2.05 -9.39
C GLY A 110 21.81 -1.39 -9.91
N GLN A 111 22.55 -2.08 -10.78
CA GLN A 111 23.72 -1.53 -11.47
C GLN A 111 23.40 -0.34 -12.41
N ASP A 112 22.32 -0.39 -13.19
CA ASP A 112 21.96 0.69 -14.12
C ASP A 112 21.39 1.91 -13.34
N MET A 113 20.63 1.67 -12.27
CA MET A 113 20.15 2.74 -11.38
C MET A 113 21.30 3.44 -10.66
N SER A 114 22.20 2.67 -10.07
CA SER A 114 23.40 3.20 -9.41
C SER A 114 24.26 4.00 -10.39
N ARG A 115 24.43 3.50 -11.62
CA ARG A 115 25.13 4.22 -12.69
C ARG A 115 24.46 5.56 -13.00
N VAL A 116 23.15 5.59 -13.26
CA VAL A 116 22.42 6.84 -13.56
C VAL A 116 22.51 7.81 -12.38
N ALA A 117 22.40 7.33 -11.15
CA ALA A 117 22.55 8.16 -9.95
C ALA A 117 23.96 8.77 -9.86
N ASN A 118 25.00 7.98 -10.13
CA ASN A 118 26.39 8.46 -10.13
C ASN A 118 26.67 9.42 -11.29
N GLU A 119 26.13 9.17 -12.49
CA GLU A 119 26.22 10.10 -13.63
C GLU A 119 25.56 11.43 -13.28
N LEU A 120 24.41 11.41 -12.60
CA LEU A 120 23.70 12.62 -12.19
C LEU A 120 24.46 13.39 -11.09
N ASP A 121 25.08 12.68 -10.13
CA ASP A 121 26.00 13.28 -9.15
C ASP A 121 27.21 13.92 -9.86
N ALA A 122 27.80 13.25 -10.86
CA ALA A 122 28.91 13.79 -11.65
C ALA A 122 28.53 15.04 -12.45
N VAL A 123 27.31 15.10 -13.01
CA VAL A 123 26.79 16.31 -13.67
C VAL A 123 26.72 17.48 -12.68
N VAL A 124 26.21 17.25 -11.46
CA VAL A 124 26.13 18.31 -10.44
C VAL A 124 27.53 18.83 -10.13
N ASP A 125 28.46 17.93 -9.85
CA ASP A 125 29.86 18.25 -9.57
C ASP A 125 30.54 19.02 -10.71
N ASP A 126 30.38 18.59 -11.96
CA ASP A 126 30.92 19.28 -13.14
C ASP A 126 30.32 20.68 -13.29
N THR A 127 29.01 20.82 -13.07
CA THR A 127 28.34 22.12 -13.17
C THR A 127 28.72 23.07 -12.04
N GLU A 128 28.97 22.57 -10.83
CA GLU A 128 29.48 23.35 -9.71
C GLU A 128 30.90 23.85 -10.00
N ARG A 129 31.81 22.95 -10.44
CA ARG A 129 33.17 23.33 -10.84
C ARG A 129 33.19 24.35 -11.96
N ALA A 130 32.37 24.17 -12.99
CA ALA A 130 32.27 25.11 -14.09
C ALA A 130 31.75 26.48 -13.62
N THR A 131 30.78 26.49 -12.70
CA THR A 131 30.24 27.74 -12.13
C THR A 131 31.28 28.45 -11.28
N ASP A 132 32.04 27.73 -10.44
CA ASP A 132 33.13 28.28 -9.63
C ASP A 132 34.22 28.91 -10.50
N ALA A 133 34.61 28.23 -11.59
CA ALA A 133 35.55 28.77 -12.56
C ALA A 133 35.03 30.03 -13.28
N ILE A 134 33.74 30.06 -13.63
CA ILE A 134 33.09 31.25 -14.21
C ILE A 134 33.11 32.40 -13.21
N LEU A 135 32.74 32.15 -11.96
CA LEU A 135 32.73 33.18 -10.90
C LEU A 135 34.12 33.73 -10.65
N GLY A 136 35.16 32.89 -10.60
CA GLY A 136 36.54 33.34 -10.48
C GLY A 136 36.99 34.21 -11.66
N ALA A 137 36.62 33.84 -12.90
CA ALA A 137 36.91 34.68 -14.07
C ALA A 137 36.17 36.03 -14.03
N VAL A 138 34.95 36.05 -13.48
CA VAL A 138 34.14 37.27 -13.31
C VAL A 138 34.72 38.18 -12.22
N GLU A 139 35.24 37.63 -11.13
CA GLU A 139 35.98 38.37 -10.10
C GLU A 139 37.24 39.04 -10.69
N ASP A 140 37.99 38.32 -11.53
CA ASP A 140 39.15 38.88 -12.24
C ASP A 140 38.74 40.03 -13.18
N ILE A 141 37.60 39.90 -13.86
CA ILE A 141 37.05 40.96 -14.72
C ILE A 141 36.69 42.19 -13.87
N ASP A 142 36.04 42.03 -12.72
CA ASP A 142 35.68 43.15 -11.84
C ASP A 142 36.91 43.87 -11.28
N ALA A 143 37.93 43.12 -10.83
CA ALA A 143 39.19 43.69 -10.36
C ALA A 143 39.89 44.52 -11.44
N ARG A 144 39.89 44.04 -12.68
CA ARG A 144 40.45 44.75 -13.84
C ARG A 144 39.62 45.98 -14.21
N ALA A 145 38.29 45.88 -14.19
CA ALA A 145 37.39 46.99 -14.46
C ALA A 145 37.54 48.11 -13.40
N ASN A 146 37.65 47.75 -12.13
CA ASN A 146 37.98 48.67 -11.03
C ASN A 146 39.30 49.40 -11.27
N THR A 147 40.36 48.65 -11.62
CA THR A 147 41.68 49.22 -11.91
C THR A 147 41.63 50.16 -13.13
N LEU A 148 40.88 49.78 -14.16
CA LEU A 148 40.68 50.60 -15.36
C LEU A 148 39.96 51.90 -15.00
N ALA A 149 38.86 51.84 -14.25
CA ALA A 149 38.11 53.00 -13.80
C ALA A 149 38.97 54.00 -13.01
N ALA A 150 39.92 53.50 -12.20
CA ALA A 150 40.83 54.31 -11.40
C ALA A 150 41.99 54.95 -12.21
N THR A 151 42.33 54.39 -13.36
CA THR A 151 43.49 54.82 -14.17
C THR A 151 43.11 55.69 -15.37
N VAL A 152 41.90 55.55 -15.90
CA VAL A 152 41.42 56.32 -17.06
C VAL A 152 40.87 57.68 -16.63
N THR A 153 41.21 58.72 -17.40
CA THR A 153 40.79 60.11 -17.14
C THR A 153 39.64 60.59 -18.03
N ALA A 154 39.39 59.90 -19.15
CA ALA A 154 38.29 60.22 -20.03
C ALA A 154 36.96 59.74 -19.43
N GLU A 155 35.95 60.61 -19.42
CA GLU A 155 34.64 60.32 -18.84
C GLU A 155 33.93 59.15 -19.55
N SER A 156 34.11 59.02 -20.88
CA SER A 156 33.60 57.88 -21.66
C SER A 156 34.16 56.55 -21.17
N ASP A 157 35.45 56.50 -20.87
CA ASP A 157 36.14 55.26 -20.52
C ASP A 157 35.82 54.86 -19.09
N GLN A 158 35.61 55.84 -18.20
CA GLN A 158 35.08 55.60 -16.85
C GLN A 158 33.64 55.07 -16.88
N ALA A 159 32.80 55.57 -17.80
CA ALA A 159 31.45 55.07 -17.98
C ALA A 159 31.46 53.61 -18.44
N THR A 160 32.28 53.26 -19.44
CA THR A 160 32.44 51.87 -19.89
C THR A 160 32.95 50.96 -18.78
N ALA A 161 33.90 51.41 -17.95
CA ALA A 161 34.37 50.61 -16.82
C ALA A 161 33.24 50.31 -15.82
N ARG A 162 32.35 51.27 -15.53
CA ARG A 162 31.17 51.06 -14.68
C ARG A 162 30.16 50.11 -15.31
N GLU A 163 29.92 50.22 -16.62
CA GLU A 163 29.03 49.30 -17.34
C GLU A 163 29.53 47.84 -17.28
N ILE A 164 30.85 47.63 -17.31
CA ILE A 164 31.45 46.31 -17.10
C ILE A 164 31.14 45.80 -15.68
N GLN A 165 31.26 46.63 -14.65
CA GLN A 165 30.94 46.26 -13.27
C GLN A 165 29.46 45.91 -13.11
N ASP A 166 28.56 46.66 -13.75
CA ASP A 166 27.12 46.36 -13.77
C ASP A 166 26.81 45.03 -14.50
N CYS A 167 27.60 44.66 -15.51
CA CYS A 167 27.53 43.33 -16.12
C CYS A 167 27.97 42.24 -15.15
N VAL A 168 29.08 42.45 -14.42
CA VAL A 168 29.59 41.48 -13.43
C VAL A 168 28.55 41.21 -12.35
N VAL A 169 27.91 42.25 -11.79
CA VAL A 169 26.83 42.09 -10.78
C VAL A 169 25.69 41.22 -11.31
N ARG A 170 25.24 41.45 -12.56
CA ARG A 170 24.18 40.64 -13.17
C ARG A 170 24.56 39.16 -13.36
N ILE A 171 25.85 38.88 -13.61
CA ILE A 171 26.35 37.51 -13.71
C ILE A 171 26.29 36.83 -12.33
N PHE A 172 26.77 37.50 -11.27
CA PHE A 172 26.67 36.99 -9.89
C PHE A 172 25.22 36.64 -9.50
N GLU A 173 24.27 37.52 -9.80
CA GLU A 173 22.85 37.28 -9.52
C GLU A 173 22.29 36.09 -10.30
N SER A 174 22.72 35.91 -11.56
CA SER A 174 22.27 34.82 -12.42
C SER A 174 22.82 33.47 -11.97
N CYS A 175 24.10 33.43 -11.56
CA CYS A 175 24.75 32.22 -11.06
C CYS A 175 24.17 31.73 -9.73
N ASN A 176 23.56 32.60 -8.92
CA ASN A 176 22.90 32.22 -7.67
C ASN A 176 21.72 31.23 -7.87
N PHE A 177 21.13 31.17 -9.07
CA PHE A 177 20.07 30.19 -9.38
C PHE A 177 20.59 28.76 -9.62
N GLN A 178 21.89 28.60 -9.88
CA GLN A 178 22.49 27.28 -10.12
C GLN A 178 22.51 26.41 -8.86
N ASP A 179 22.73 27.00 -7.67
CA ASP A 179 22.69 26.30 -6.38
C ASP A 179 21.34 25.59 -6.16
N LEU A 180 20.22 26.25 -6.50
CA LEU A 180 18.89 25.64 -6.40
C LEU A 180 18.71 24.44 -7.35
N THR A 181 19.38 24.46 -8.50
CA THR A 181 19.32 23.35 -9.47
C THR A 181 20.14 22.17 -8.98
N GLY A 182 21.35 22.39 -8.48
CA GLY A 182 22.18 21.35 -7.85
C GLY A 182 21.43 20.66 -6.71
N GLN A 183 20.86 21.43 -5.77
CA GLN A 183 20.07 20.88 -4.67
C GLN A 183 18.85 20.06 -5.13
N ARG A 184 18.17 20.48 -6.20
CA ARG A 184 17.03 19.74 -6.76
C ARG A 184 17.48 18.40 -7.33
N ILE A 185 18.59 18.40 -8.07
CA ILE A 185 19.17 17.19 -8.65
C ILE A 185 19.60 16.24 -7.52
N SER A 186 20.32 16.70 -6.50
CA SER A 186 20.71 15.86 -5.36
C SER A 186 19.51 15.23 -4.64
N LYS A 187 18.38 15.95 -4.54
CA LYS A 187 17.13 15.37 -4.00
C LYS A 187 16.57 14.25 -4.87
N VAL A 188 16.62 14.40 -6.19
CA VAL A 188 16.20 13.34 -7.13
C VAL A 188 17.12 12.12 -6.98
N VAL A 189 18.44 12.32 -6.93
CA VAL A 189 19.40 11.23 -6.71
C VAL A 189 19.10 10.49 -5.39
N ALA A 190 18.86 11.22 -4.30
CA ALA A 190 18.51 10.62 -3.02
C ALA A 190 17.22 9.79 -3.08
N ALA A 191 16.21 10.25 -3.83
CA ALA A 191 14.98 9.50 -4.04
C ALA A 191 15.21 8.22 -4.86
N LEU A 192 16.05 8.26 -5.90
CA LEU A 192 16.41 7.10 -6.70
C LEU A 192 17.15 6.04 -5.86
N LYS A 193 18.14 6.46 -5.06
CA LYS A 193 18.86 5.59 -4.10
C LYS A 193 17.90 4.97 -3.07
N PHE A 194 16.94 5.75 -2.56
CA PHE A 194 15.93 5.23 -1.64
C PHE A 194 15.02 4.17 -2.27
N ILE A 195 14.61 4.36 -3.53
CA ILE A 195 13.81 3.38 -4.28
C ILE A 195 14.62 2.10 -4.48
N GLU A 196 15.88 2.22 -4.89
CA GLU A 196 16.80 1.09 -5.07
C GLU A 196 16.94 0.26 -3.78
N ASP A 197 17.21 0.91 -2.65
CA ASP A 197 17.30 0.25 -1.34
C ASP A 197 15.99 -0.44 -0.94
N HIS A 198 14.85 0.09 -1.36
CA HIS A 198 13.56 -0.54 -1.06
C HIS A 198 13.31 -1.76 -1.92
N ILE A 199 13.68 -1.71 -3.20
CA ILE A 199 13.62 -2.84 -4.13
C ILE A 199 14.52 -3.98 -3.64
N HIS A 200 15.78 -3.70 -3.29
CA HIS A 200 16.68 -4.72 -2.75
C HIS A 200 16.13 -5.39 -1.48
N ARG A 201 15.52 -4.62 -0.56
CA ARG A 201 14.87 -5.20 0.63
C ARG A 201 13.67 -6.07 0.27
N MET A 202 12.86 -5.69 -0.71
CA MET A 202 11.77 -6.54 -1.20
C MET A 202 12.30 -7.82 -1.82
N GLU A 203 13.41 -7.75 -2.55
CA GLU A 203 14.08 -8.92 -3.12
C GLU A 203 14.54 -9.90 -2.01
N GLU A 204 15.19 -9.39 -0.97
CA GLU A 204 15.63 -10.19 0.18
C GLU A 204 14.45 -10.88 0.89
N ILE A 205 13.36 -10.15 1.16
CA ILE A 205 12.18 -10.69 1.85
C ILE A 205 11.55 -11.87 1.09
N TRP A 206 11.61 -11.85 -0.25
CA TRP A 206 10.97 -12.86 -1.09
C TRP A 206 11.88 -14.02 -1.50
N GLY A 207 13.11 -14.09 -0.99
CA GLY A 207 14.03 -15.22 -1.21
C GLY A 207 15.14 -14.96 -2.23
N GLY A 208 15.43 -13.69 -2.52
CA GLY A 208 16.50 -13.29 -3.44
C GLY A 208 16.12 -13.40 -4.92
N ILE A 209 17.08 -13.08 -5.80
CA ILE A 209 16.89 -12.97 -7.27
C ILE A 209 16.33 -14.26 -7.88
N GLU A 210 16.69 -15.43 -7.33
CA GLU A 210 16.20 -16.74 -7.78
C GLU A 210 14.66 -16.86 -7.70
N ALA A 211 14.03 -16.24 -6.68
CA ALA A 211 12.59 -16.23 -6.52
C ALA A 211 11.85 -15.36 -7.54
N PHE A 212 12.55 -14.45 -8.23
CA PHE A 212 11.99 -13.60 -9.29
C PHE A 212 12.25 -14.15 -10.68
N GLY A 213 13.26 -15.00 -10.85
CA GLY A 213 13.58 -15.65 -12.12
C GLY A 213 12.39 -16.43 -12.70
N GLU A 214 11.52 -16.98 -11.85
CA GLU A 214 10.29 -17.66 -12.27
C GLU A 214 9.21 -16.70 -12.82
N PHE A 215 9.25 -15.43 -12.43
CA PHE A 215 8.29 -14.39 -12.82
C PHE A 215 8.82 -13.45 -13.89
N ALA A 216 10.11 -13.53 -14.20
CA ALA A 216 10.75 -12.75 -15.26
C ALA A 216 10.08 -13.03 -16.61
N PRO A 217 9.71 -11.99 -17.38
CA PRO A 217 9.20 -12.19 -18.73
C PRO A 217 10.26 -12.88 -19.60
N ALA A 218 9.86 -13.87 -20.40
CA ALA A 218 10.74 -14.59 -21.34
C ALA A 218 11.28 -13.71 -22.49
N VAL A 219 10.95 -12.41 -22.49
CA VAL A 219 11.37 -11.46 -23.50
C VAL A 219 12.73 -10.94 -23.08
N ALA A 220 13.75 -11.27 -23.87
CA ALA A 220 15.08 -10.67 -23.76
C ALA A 220 14.94 -9.14 -23.73
N ALA A 221 15.71 -8.48 -22.86
CA ALA A 221 15.75 -7.02 -22.81
C ALA A 221 15.85 -6.45 -24.23
N PRO A 222 15.03 -5.45 -24.60
CA PRO A 222 15.10 -4.86 -25.94
C PRO A 222 16.54 -4.40 -26.19
N GLU A 223 17.15 -4.86 -27.28
CA GLU A 223 18.47 -4.37 -27.68
C GLU A 223 18.40 -2.85 -27.83
N LYS A 224 19.21 -2.13 -27.03
CA LYS A 224 19.32 -0.67 -27.15
C LYS A 224 19.72 -0.32 -28.60
N PRO A 225 19.06 0.64 -29.25
CA PRO A 225 19.47 1.14 -30.57
C PRO A 225 20.96 1.51 -30.60
N GLU A 226 21.64 1.37 -31.75
CA GLU A 226 23.06 1.73 -31.86
C GLU A 226 23.33 3.20 -31.48
N GLU A 227 22.40 4.10 -31.76
CA GLU A 227 22.50 5.52 -31.38
C GLU A 227 22.53 5.72 -29.86
N ASP A 228 21.73 4.98 -29.11
CA ASP A 228 21.73 5.02 -27.63
C ASP A 228 23.01 4.42 -27.04
N LYS A 229 23.70 3.54 -27.77
CA LYS A 229 25.01 2.99 -27.36
C LYS A 229 26.15 3.99 -27.56
N LEU A 230 25.96 5.03 -28.38
CA LEU A 230 26.95 6.08 -28.63
C LEU A 230 26.84 7.23 -27.62
N LEU A 231 25.69 7.37 -26.95
CA LEU A 231 25.48 8.34 -25.87
C LEU A 231 26.06 7.81 -24.57
N ASN A 232 27.35 8.06 -24.36
CA ASN A 232 27.98 7.86 -23.07
C ASN A 232 27.66 9.07 -22.17
N GLY A 233 27.25 8.80 -20.93
CA GLY A 233 27.11 9.82 -19.90
C GLY A 233 28.45 10.46 -19.53
N PRO A 234 28.47 11.37 -18.53
CA PRO A 234 29.71 11.94 -18.01
C PRO A 234 30.67 10.83 -17.56
N LYS A 235 31.97 11.06 -17.73
CA LYS A 235 33.00 10.10 -17.32
C LYS A 235 33.00 9.92 -15.80
N LEU A 236 32.62 8.74 -15.34
CA LEU A 236 32.77 8.36 -13.94
C LEU A 236 34.20 7.89 -13.64
N GLU A 237 34.59 7.97 -12.37
CA GLU A 237 35.92 7.57 -11.92
C GLU A 237 36.14 6.06 -12.13
N GLY A 238 37.13 5.70 -12.95
CA GLY A 238 37.44 4.30 -13.30
C GLY A 238 36.70 3.76 -14.52
N ASP A 239 35.86 4.56 -15.21
CA ASP A 239 35.09 4.07 -16.36
C ASP A 239 35.99 3.85 -17.60
N ILE A 240 35.88 2.66 -18.19
CA ILE A 240 36.69 2.20 -19.33
C ILE A 240 35.85 2.34 -20.61
N GLY A 241 36.33 3.09 -21.60
CA GLY A 241 35.63 3.24 -22.89
C GLY A 241 35.20 4.67 -23.24
N HIS A 242 35.48 5.65 -22.40
CA HIS A 242 35.38 7.06 -22.79
C HIS A 242 36.68 7.50 -23.46
N ALA A 243 36.57 8.14 -24.62
CA ALA A 243 37.72 8.73 -25.31
C ALA A 243 38.43 9.71 -24.38
N SER A 244 39.75 9.58 -24.27
CA SER A 244 40.56 10.55 -23.53
C SER A 244 40.79 11.80 -24.38
N GLN A 245 41.18 12.91 -23.74
CA GLN A 245 41.56 14.12 -24.47
C GLN A 245 42.72 13.84 -25.44
N ASP A 246 43.68 13.00 -25.05
CA ASP A 246 44.79 12.57 -25.89
C ASP A 246 44.30 11.80 -27.14
N ASP A 247 43.24 10.97 -27.01
CA ASP A 247 42.64 10.25 -28.13
C ASP A 247 41.94 11.20 -29.11
N ILE A 248 41.28 12.25 -28.60
CA ILE A 248 40.63 13.29 -29.41
C ILE A 248 41.70 14.13 -30.11
N ASP A 249 42.74 14.53 -29.39
CA ASP A 249 43.84 15.33 -29.95
C ASP A 249 44.59 14.56 -31.04
N ALA A 250 44.73 13.23 -30.93
CA ALA A 250 45.29 12.38 -31.98
C ALA A 250 44.41 12.23 -33.24
N LEU A 251 43.10 12.51 -33.14
CA LEU A 251 42.14 12.48 -34.26
C LEU A 251 42.10 13.81 -35.04
N PHE A 252 42.42 14.93 -34.39
CA PHE A 252 42.25 16.28 -34.96
C PHE A 252 43.54 17.13 -35.00
N GLY A 253 44.65 16.66 -34.43
CA GLY A 253 45.99 17.27 -34.49
C GLY A 253 46.88 16.69 -35.58
#